data_AF-P02160-F1
#
_entry.id   AF-P02160-F1
#
_cell.length_a   1.000
_cell.length_b   1.000
_cell.length_c   1.000
_cell.angle_alpha   90.00
_cell.angle_beta   90.00
_cell.angle_gamma   90.00
#
_symmetry.space_group_name_H-M   'P 1'
#
loop_
_entity.id
_entity.type
_entity.pdbx_description
1 polymer ?
#
loop_
_entity_poly.entity_id
_entity_poly.type
_entity_poly.pdbx_seq_one_letter_code
_entity_poly.pdbx_strand_id
1 'polypeptide(L)'
;MGLSDGEWQLVLNIWGKVETDLAGHGQEVLIRLFKNHPETLDKFDKFKHLKTEDEMKGSEDLKKHGNTVLTALGGILKKKGHHEAELKPLAQSHATKHKIPVKYLEFISDAIIQVLQSKHSGDFHADTEAAMKKALELFRNDIAAKYKELGFQG
;
A
#
# COMPACT_ATOMS: atom_id res chain seq x y z
N MET A 1 -3.73 -16.97 -8.58
CA MET A 1 -2.93 -16.16 -9.51
C MET A 1 -1.55 -15.99 -8.88
N GLY A 2 -0.48 -16.31 -9.60
CA GLY A 2 0.89 -16.21 -9.09
C GLY A 2 1.73 -15.36 -10.03
N LEU A 3 2.76 -14.73 -9.48
CA LEU A 3 3.79 -14.05 -10.26
C LEU A 3 4.92 -15.04 -10.56
N SER A 4 5.48 -14.95 -11.75
CA SER A 4 6.73 -15.62 -12.12
C SER A 4 7.93 -15.00 -11.39
N ASP A 5 9.06 -15.70 -11.37
CA ASP A 5 10.30 -15.17 -10.79
C ASP A 5 10.76 -13.87 -11.46
N GLY A 6 10.57 -13.75 -12.79
CA GLY A 6 10.86 -12.53 -13.55
C GLY A 6 9.98 -11.36 -13.13
N GLU A 7 8.68 -11.58 -12.95
CA GLU A 7 7.76 -10.55 -12.46
C GLU A 7 8.09 -10.13 -11.02
N TRP A 8 8.41 -11.08 -10.14
CA TRP A 8 8.89 -10.74 -8.80
C TRP A 8 10.19 -9.93 -8.83
N GLN A 9 11.10 -10.22 -9.75
CA GLN A 9 12.33 -9.44 -9.89
C GLN A 9 12.03 -8.00 -10.29
N LEU A 10 11.10 -7.78 -11.24
CA LEU A 10 10.66 -6.43 -11.61
C LEU A 10 10.05 -5.69 -10.42
N VAL A 11 9.18 -6.34 -9.65
CA VAL A 11 8.56 -5.80 -8.44
C VAL A 11 9.61 -5.41 -7.40
N LEU A 12 10.59 -6.28 -7.12
CA LEU A 12 11.61 -5.99 -6.13
C LEU A 12 12.62 -4.93 -6.60
N ASN A 13 12.92 -4.87 -7.89
CA ASN A 13 13.79 -3.84 -8.45
C ASN A 13 13.18 -2.44 -8.28
N ILE A 14 11.91 -2.26 -8.65
CA ILE A 14 11.24 -0.97 -8.44
C ILE A 14 11.06 -0.67 -6.95
N TRP A 15 10.73 -1.69 -6.14
CA TRP A 15 10.59 -1.49 -4.71
C TRP A 15 11.89 -1.05 -4.03
N GLY A 16 13.04 -1.54 -4.49
CA GLY A 16 14.35 -1.07 -4.03
C GLY A 16 14.54 0.44 -4.20
N LYS A 17 13.93 1.06 -5.23
CA LYS A 17 13.94 2.52 -5.41
C LYS A 17 13.03 3.23 -4.42
N VAL A 18 11.88 2.63 -4.10
CA VAL A 18 10.97 3.12 -3.03
C VAL A 18 11.70 3.11 -1.69
N GLU A 19 12.51 2.08 -1.43
CA GLU A 19 13.23 1.92 -0.17
C GLU A 19 14.29 2.98 0.09
N THR A 20 14.74 3.71 -0.94
CA THR A 20 15.66 4.85 -0.77
C THR A 20 15.03 6.04 -0.05
N ASP A 21 13.70 6.15 -0.04
CA ASP A 21 12.94 7.16 0.70
C ASP A 21 11.53 6.65 1.04
N LEU A 22 11.43 5.64 1.91
CA LEU A 22 10.13 5.06 2.32
C LEU A 22 9.18 6.12 2.90
N ALA A 23 9.73 7.07 3.65
CA ALA A 23 8.96 8.10 4.31
C ALA A 23 8.32 9.08 3.30
N GLY A 24 9.10 9.59 2.34
CA GLY A 24 8.58 10.50 1.31
C GLY A 24 7.67 9.80 0.30
N HIS A 25 7.98 8.57 -0.13
CA HIS A 25 7.05 7.78 -0.95
C HIS A 25 5.75 7.49 -0.19
N GLY A 26 5.85 7.10 1.08
CA GLY A 26 4.70 6.75 1.90
C GLY A 26 3.79 7.94 2.16
N GLN A 27 4.36 9.12 2.42
CA GLN A 27 3.58 10.35 2.56
C GLN A 27 2.82 10.68 1.27
N GLU A 28 3.47 10.62 0.12
CA GLU A 28 2.85 10.89 -1.18
C GLU A 28 1.73 9.89 -1.49
N VAL A 29 1.92 8.60 -1.18
CA VAL A 29 0.89 7.56 -1.35
C VAL A 29 -0.35 7.91 -0.52
N LEU A 30 -0.17 8.28 0.75
CA LEU A 30 -1.30 8.64 1.63
C LEU A 30 -1.98 9.93 1.19
N ILE A 31 -1.22 10.94 0.75
CA ILE A 31 -1.78 12.18 0.19
C ILE A 31 -2.66 11.86 -1.03
N ARG A 32 -2.17 11.04 -1.96
CA ARG A 32 -2.96 10.64 -3.15
C ARG A 32 -4.19 9.83 -2.78
N LEU A 33 -4.07 8.92 -1.81
CA LEU A 33 -5.19 8.17 -1.27
C LEU A 33 -6.28 9.12 -0.75
N PHE A 34 -5.93 10.08 0.11
CA PHE A 34 -6.88 11.03 0.69
C PHE A 34 -7.45 12.02 -0.33
N LYS A 35 -6.68 12.42 -1.34
CA LYS A 35 -7.17 13.30 -2.40
C LYS A 35 -8.15 12.60 -3.34
N ASN A 36 -7.82 11.38 -3.76
CA ASN A 36 -8.65 10.62 -4.71
C ASN A 36 -9.88 10.01 -4.02
N HIS A 37 -9.74 9.66 -2.73
CA HIS A 37 -10.77 9.00 -1.92
C HIS A 37 -10.85 9.64 -0.52
N PRO A 38 -11.42 10.85 -0.38
CA PRO A 38 -11.48 11.57 0.90
C PRO A 38 -12.11 10.78 2.05
N GLU A 39 -13.02 9.86 1.75
CA GLU A 39 -13.65 8.95 2.73
C GLU A 39 -12.64 8.05 3.46
N THR A 40 -11.47 7.82 2.88
CA THR A 40 -10.42 7.02 3.52
C THR A 40 -9.76 7.75 4.67
N LEU A 41 -9.72 9.10 4.66
CA LEU A 41 -9.17 9.91 5.74
C LEU A 41 -9.94 9.70 7.05
N ASP A 42 -11.24 9.38 6.97
CA ASP A 42 -12.08 9.13 8.14
C ASP A 42 -11.66 7.88 8.93
N LYS A 43 -10.84 7.01 8.35
CA LYS A 43 -10.24 5.85 9.03
C LYS A 43 -8.98 6.18 9.83
N PHE A 44 -8.47 7.41 9.71
CA PHE A 44 -7.25 7.86 10.36
C PHE A 44 -7.55 9.00 11.34
N ASP A 45 -8.00 8.67 12.56
CA ASP A 45 -8.35 9.68 13.59
C ASP A 45 -7.26 10.72 13.81
N LYS A 46 -5.99 10.29 13.75
CA LYS A 46 -4.82 11.18 13.89
C LYS A 46 -4.71 12.22 12.77
N PHE A 47 -5.25 11.96 11.58
CA PHE A 47 -5.07 12.79 10.39
C PHE A 47 -6.34 13.50 9.93
N LYS A 48 -7.49 13.25 10.57
CA LYS A 48 -8.78 13.87 10.20
C LYS A 48 -8.77 15.39 10.13
N HIS A 49 -7.86 16.04 10.87
CA HIS A 49 -7.72 17.49 10.88
C HIS A 49 -6.92 18.04 9.68
N LEU A 50 -6.19 17.20 8.95
CA LEU A 50 -5.44 17.61 7.75
C LEU A 50 -6.43 17.73 6.58
N LYS A 51 -6.86 18.95 6.27
CA LYS A 51 -7.89 19.23 5.26
C LYS A 51 -7.33 19.63 3.90
N THR A 52 -6.09 20.12 3.89
CA THR A 52 -5.41 20.58 2.69
C THR A 52 -4.18 19.73 2.38
N GLU A 53 -3.80 19.70 1.11
CA GLU A 53 -2.58 18.99 0.69
C GLU A 53 -1.32 19.58 1.35
N ASP A 54 -1.27 20.90 1.57
CA ASP A 54 -0.15 21.56 2.23
C ASP A 54 -0.02 21.15 3.70
N GLU A 55 -1.13 21.02 4.43
CA GLU A 55 -1.12 20.46 5.79
C GLU A 55 -0.64 19.01 5.80
N MET A 56 -1.06 18.21 4.81
CA MET A 56 -0.61 16.81 4.69
C MET A 56 0.88 16.70 4.37
N LYS A 57 1.40 17.57 3.48
CA LYS A 57 2.83 17.67 3.14
C LYS A 57 3.67 18.14 4.33
N GLY A 58 3.15 19.03 5.17
CA GLY A 58 3.80 19.49 6.39
C GLY A 58 3.72 18.51 7.56
N SER A 59 2.94 17.43 7.46
CA SER A 59 2.71 16.50 8.57
C SER A 59 3.79 15.44 8.68
N GLU A 60 4.71 15.64 9.63
CA GLU A 60 5.72 14.62 10.01
C GLU A 60 5.09 13.31 10.50
N ASP A 61 3.92 13.38 11.12
CA ASP A 61 3.20 12.19 11.56
C ASP A 61 2.62 11.40 10.40
N LEU A 62 2.12 12.08 9.37
CA LEU A 62 1.66 11.42 8.15
C LEU A 62 2.83 10.75 7.43
N LYS A 63 3.99 11.42 7.39
CA LYS A 63 5.23 10.89 6.84
C LYS A 63 5.72 9.63 7.57
N LYS A 64 5.71 9.64 8.91
CA LYS A 64 6.02 8.45 9.75
C LYS A 64 5.04 7.30 9.51
N HIS A 65 3.75 7.61 9.34
CA HIS A 65 2.76 6.59 9.06
C HIS A 65 2.95 5.98 7.67
N GLY A 66 3.21 6.82 6.65
CA GLY A 66 3.57 6.38 5.31
C GLY A 66 4.78 5.44 5.32
N ASN A 67 5.83 5.79 6.06
CA ASN A 67 6.99 4.92 6.25
C ASN A 67 6.60 3.54 6.82
N THR A 68 5.71 3.52 7.82
CA THR A 68 5.22 2.27 8.44
C THR A 68 4.48 1.39 7.43
N VAL A 69 3.56 1.98 6.65
CA VAL A 69 2.77 1.25 5.65
C VAL A 69 3.68 0.65 4.57
N LEU A 70 4.60 1.44 4.01
CA LEU A 70 5.48 0.95 2.95
C LEU A 70 6.55 -0.01 3.48
N THR A 71 7.02 0.14 4.72
CA THR A 71 7.90 -0.86 5.34
C THR A 71 7.21 -2.22 5.42
N ALA A 72 5.96 -2.25 5.89
CA ALA A 72 5.19 -3.48 6.00
C ALA A 72 4.91 -4.13 4.63
N LEU A 73 4.48 -3.32 3.65
CA LEU A 73 4.25 -3.81 2.29
C LEU A 73 5.55 -4.32 1.64
N GLY A 74 6.68 -3.64 1.82
CA GLY A 74 7.98 -4.12 1.34
C GLY A 74 8.39 -5.46 1.94
N GLY A 75 8.14 -5.66 3.23
CA GLY A 75 8.32 -6.95 3.90
C GLY A 75 7.51 -8.07 3.25
N ILE A 76 6.24 -7.79 2.91
CA ILE A 76 5.35 -8.73 2.21
C ILE A 76 5.87 -9.04 0.80
N LEU A 77 6.17 -8.02 0.00
CA LEU A 77 6.64 -8.19 -1.39
C LEU A 77 7.93 -9.02 -1.46
N LYS A 78 8.85 -8.85 -0.50
CA LYS A 78 10.11 -9.61 -0.41
C LYS A 78 9.91 -11.11 -0.17
N LYS A 79 8.74 -11.55 0.28
CA LYS A 79 8.41 -12.97 0.49
C LYS A 79 7.89 -13.65 -0.78
N LYS A 80 7.67 -12.90 -1.86
CA LYS A 80 7.32 -13.43 -3.19
C LYS A 80 6.12 -14.40 -3.18
N GLY A 81 5.07 -14.07 -2.41
CA GLY A 81 3.87 -14.91 -2.28
C GLY A 81 3.87 -15.83 -1.05
N HIS A 82 5.00 -15.98 -0.37
CA HIS A 82 5.11 -16.75 0.88
C HIS A 82 4.98 -15.86 2.13
N HIS A 83 4.05 -14.89 2.10
CA HIS A 83 3.92 -13.79 3.08
C HIS A 83 2.85 -14.01 4.15
N GLU A 84 2.36 -15.23 4.38
CA GLU A 84 1.25 -15.45 5.34
C GLU A 84 1.58 -14.93 6.75
N ALA A 85 2.84 -15.11 7.20
CA ALA A 85 3.28 -14.67 8.52
C ALA A 85 3.25 -13.14 8.69
N GLU A 86 3.65 -12.41 7.66
CA GLU A 86 3.63 -10.94 7.62
C GLU A 86 2.20 -10.39 7.42
N LEU A 87 1.39 -11.09 6.63
CA LEU A 87 0.03 -10.69 6.26
C LEU A 87 -0.96 -10.85 7.42
N LYS A 88 -0.85 -11.92 8.20
CA LYS A 88 -1.80 -12.24 9.28
C LYS A 88 -2.02 -11.11 10.30
N PRO A 89 -0.99 -10.51 10.92
CA PRO A 89 -1.19 -9.39 11.85
C PRO A 89 -1.75 -8.14 11.16
N LEU A 90 -1.40 -7.92 9.89
CA LEU A 90 -1.91 -6.80 9.11
C LEU A 90 -3.41 -6.97 8.84
N ALA A 91 -3.82 -8.14 8.37
CA ALA A 91 -5.23 -8.48 8.15
C ALA A 91 -6.04 -8.42 9.46
N GLN A 92 -5.50 -8.95 10.57
CA GLN A 92 -6.13 -8.89 11.89
C GLN A 92 -6.41 -7.44 12.30
N SER A 93 -5.39 -6.58 12.26
CA SER A 93 -5.53 -5.18 12.68
C SER A 93 -6.51 -4.42 11.78
N HIS A 94 -6.43 -4.60 10.45
CA HIS A 94 -7.28 -3.88 9.52
C HIS A 94 -8.74 -4.34 9.57
N ALA A 95 -9.00 -5.65 9.78
CA ALA A 95 -10.35 -6.18 9.92
C ALA A 95 -11.00 -5.88 11.28
N THR A 96 -10.25 -6.02 12.37
CA THR A 96 -10.85 -6.03 13.72
C THR A 96 -10.75 -4.70 14.44
N LYS A 97 -9.62 -4.00 14.31
CA LYS A 97 -9.38 -2.72 14.98
C LYS A 97 -9.76 -1.54 14.10
N HIS A 98 -9.24 -1.50 12.88
CA HIS A 98 -9.38 -0.33 12.00
C HIS A 98 -10.65 -0.39 11.13
N LYS A 99 -11.27 -1.57 11.00
CA LYS A 99 -12.50 -1.79 10.22
C LYS A 99 -12.36 -1.21 8.80
N ILE A 100 -11.26 -1.57 8.12
CA ILE A 100 -10.91 -1.08 6.79
C ILE A 100 -11.55 -2.00 5.75
N PRO A 101 -12.49 -1.49 4.92
CA PRO A 101 -13.06 -2.24 3.82
C PRO A 101 -12.00 -2.78 2.85
N VAL A 102 -12.20 -3.96 2.25
CA VAL A 102 -11.30 -4.46 1.19
C VAL A 102 -11.19 -3.45 0.06
N LYS A 103 -12.27 -2.72 -0.23
CA LYS A 103 -12.29 -1.66 -1.26
C LYS A 103 -11.21 -0.59 -1.04
N TYR A 104 -10.89 -0.26 0.21
CA TYR A 104 -9.85 0.74 0.50
C TYR A 104 -8.44 0.20 0.25
N LEU A 105 -8.25 -1.11 0.26
CA LEU A 105 -7.00 -1.74 -0.16
C LEU A 105 -6.78 -1.60 -1.67
N GLU A 106 -7.85 -1.57 -2.47
CA GLU A 106 -7.78 -1.24 -3.90
C GLU A 106 -7.35 0.21 -4.09
N PHE A 107 -7.98 1.15 -3.37
CA PHE A 107 -7.64 2.58 -3.45
C PHE A 107 -6.17 2.88 -3.12
N ILE A 108 -5.63 2.28 -2.05
CA ILE A 108 -4.21 2.48 -1.74
C ILE A 108 -3.29 1.78 -2.75
N SER A 109 -3.71 0.65 -3.35
CA SER A 109 -2.97 0.01 -4.43
C SER A 109 -2.85 0.93 -5.64
N ASP A 110 -3.95 1.58 -6.04
CA ASP A 110 -3.96 2.54 -7.14
C ASP A 110 -3.09 3.77 -6.82
N ALA A 111 -3.14 4.27 -5.59
CA ALA A 111 -2.27 5.35 -5.14
C ALA A 111 -0.79 4.96 -5.23
N ILE A 112 -0.41 3.74 -4.83
CA ILE A 112 0.96 3.22 -4.97
C ILE A 112 1.39 3.21 -6.44
N ILE A 113 0.56 2.68 -7.35
CA ILE A 113 0.85 2.68 -8.79
C ILE A 113 1.06 4.10 -9.31
N GLN A 114 0.18 5.05 -8.95
CA GLN A 114 0.31 6.44 -9.37
C GLN A 114 1.59 7.11 -8.85
N VAL A 115 2.00 6.82 -7.61
CA VAL A 115 3.26 7.36 -7.07
C VAL A 115 4.46 6.76 -7.79
N LEU A 116 4.48 5.46 -8.04
CA LEU A 116 5.55 4.81 -8.79
C LEU A 116 5.67 5.37 -10.20
N GLN A 117 4.55 5.52 -10.92
CA GLN A 117 4.51 6.15 -12.24
C GLN A 117 5.05 7.58 -12.21
N SER A 118 4.74 8.35 -11.15
CA SER A 118 5.11 9.76 -11.04
C SER A 118 6.56 9.97 -10.61
N LYS A 119 7.11 9.14 -9.72
CA LYS A 119 8.45 9.32 -9.14
C LYS A 119 9.54 8.51 -9.85
N HIS A 120 9.16 7.40 -10.49
CA HIS A 120 10.08 6.45 -11.12
C HIS A 120 9.69 6.18 -12.58
N SER A 121 9.16 7.18 -13.30
CA SER A 121 8.71 7.04 -14.70
C SER A 121 9.78 6.47 -15.65
N GLY A 122 11.06 6.70 -15.34
CA GLY A 122 12.20 6.16 -16.08
C GLY A 122 12.44 4.66 -15.91
N ASP A 123 11.85 4.03 -14.89
CA ASP A 123 12.04 2.60 -14.57
C ASP A 123 10.71 1.82 -14.45
N PHE A 124 9.60 2.54 -14.27
CA PHE A 124 8.26 1.98 -14.09
C PHE A 124 7.52 1.88 -15.43
N HIS A 125 8.04 1.04 -16.31
CA HIS A 125 7.46 0.75 -17.62
C HIS A 125 6.32 -0.26 -17.54
N ALA A 126 5.67 -0.55 -18.69
CA ALA A 126 4.49 -1.39 -18.77
C ALA A 126 4.64 -2.77 -18.09
N ASP A 127 5.78 -3.46 -18.29
CA ASP A 127 6.02 -4.76 -17.66
C ASP A 127 6.18 -4.66 -16.14
N THR A 128 6.89 -3.64 -15.66
CA THR A 128 7.07 -3.37 -14.23
C THR A 128 5.74 -2.98 -13.57
N GLU A 129 4.94 -2.15 -14.24
CA GLU A 129 3.60 -1.76 -13.78
C GLU A 129 2.66 -2.98 -13.72
N ALA A 130 2.65 -3.80 -14.76
CA ALA A 130 1.85 -5.03 -14.79
C ALA A 130 2.24 -5.98 -13.66
N ALA A 131 3.55 -6.20 -13.45
CA ALA A 131 4.04 -7.05 -12.37
C ALA A 131 3.65 -6.48 -10.98
N MET A 132 3.79 -5.17 -10.76
CA MET A 132 3.39 -4.53 -9.50
C MET A 132 1.88 -4.62 -9.26
N LYS A 133 1.06 -4.42 -10.30
CA LYS A 133 -0.40 -4.60 -10.21
C LYS A 133 -0.77 -6.03 -9.80
N LYS A 134 -0.12 -7.04 -10.38
CA LYS A 134 -0.32 -8.45 -9.98
C LYS A 134 0.09 -8.70 -8.53
N ALA A 135 1.21 -8.14 -8.07
CA ALA A 135 1.67 -8.28 -6.69
C ALA A 135 0.69 -7.66 -5.69
N LEU A 136 0.21 -6.44 -5.97
CA LEU A 136 -0.79 -5.76 -5.16
C LEU A 136 -2.14 -6.49 -5.18
N GLU A 137 -2.54 -7.06 -6.32
CA GLU A 137 -3.74 -7.88 -6.42
C GLU A 137 -3.65 -9.16 -5.58
N LEU A 138 -2.51 -9.87 -5.63
CA LEU A 138 -2.25 -11.02 -4.77
C LEU A 138 -2.37 -10.64 -3.29
N PHE A 139 -1.69 -9.56 -2.88
CA PHE A 139 -1.76 -9.02 -1.53
C PHE A 139 -3.21 -8.73 -1.09
N ARG A 140 -4.00 -8.03 -1.92
CA ARG A 140 -5.40 -7.71 -1.61
C ARG A 140 -6.26 -8.96 -1.47
N ASN A 141 -6.10 -9.91 -2.39
CA ASN A 141 -6.85 -11.17 -2.37
C ASN A 141 -6.56 -11.98 -1.11
N ASP A 142 -5.30 -12.02 -0.68
CA ASP A 142 -4.91 -12.75 0.52
C ASP A 142 -5.42 -12.04 1.79
N ILE A 143 -5.37 -10.71 1.87
CA ILE A 143 -6.00 -9.97 2.99
C ILE A 143 -7.51 -10.25 3.01
N ALA A 144 -8.18 -10.19 1.86
CA ALA A 144 -9.62 -10.44 1.76
C ALA A 144 -9.98 -11.87 2.19
N ALA A 145 -9.14 -12.86 1.86
CA ALA A 145 -9.29 -14.23 2.35
C ALA A 145 -9.19 -14.29 3.88
N LYS A 146 -8.18 -13.63 4.48
CA LYS A 146 -8.04 -13.53 5.94
C LYS A 146 -9.19 -12.77 6.61
N TYR A 147 -9.74 -11.74 5.97
CA TYR A 147 -10.92 -11.05 6.48
C TYR A 147 -12.12 -11.98 6.62
N LYS A 148 -12.35 -12.86 5.61
CA LYS A 148 -13.41 -13.88 5.66
C LYS A 148 -13.20 -14.86 6.80
N GLU A 149 -11.96 -15.34 7.01
CA GLU A 149 -11.62 -16.18 8.17
C GLU A 149 -11.92 -15.49 9.51
N LEU A 150 -11.75 -14.16 9.57
CA LEU A 150 -12.02 -13.33 10.75
C LEU A 150 -13.48 -12.87 10.89
N GLY A 151 -14.38 -13.30 9.98
CA GLY A 151 -15.79 -12.90 9.99
C GLY A 151 -16.04 -11.43 9.65
N PHE A 152 -15.08 -10.74 9.02
CA PHE A 152 -15.23 -9.35 8.59
C PHE A 152 -15.61 -9.30 7.10
N GLN A 153 -16.72 -8.64 6.78
CA GLN A 153 -17.29 -8.54 5.43
C GLN A 153 -17.09 -7.15 4.79
N GLY A 154 -16.25 -6.29 5.37
CA GLY A 154 -15.99 -4.96 4.84
C GLY A 154 -15.16 -4.98 3.57
#